data_AF-A0A8X6MJM1-F1
#
_entry.id   AF-A0A8X6MJM1-F1
#
_cell.length_a   1.000
_cell.length_b   1.000
_cell.length_c   1.000
_cell.angle_alpha   90.00
_cell.angle_beta   90.00
_cell.angle_gamma   90.00
#
_symmetry.space_group_name_H-M   'P 1'
#
loop_
_entity.id
_entity.type
_entity.pdbx_description
1 polymer ?
#
loop_
_entity_poly.entity_id
_entity_poly.type
_entity_poly.pdbx_seq_one_letter_code
_entity_poly.pdbx_strand_id
1 'polypeptide(L)'
;MAVFGYIVVGSSDKFEEKSYCGLAINAEINSDNLNQQLQAFWEIERVDESSIEHSVEEEICETQNQNTHYHTEEGRYVVQLPFKKRSILFR
;
A
#
# COMPACT_ATOMS: atom_id res chain seq x y z
N MET A 1 12.57 -4.57 21.31
CA MET A 1 11.13 -4.89 21.40
C MET A 1 10.37 -3.69 20.90
N ALA A 2 9.61 -3.82 19.82
CA ALA A 2 8.76 -2.74 19.31
C ALA A 2 7.41 -2.80 20.04
N VAL A 3 7.09 -1.75 20.80
CA VAL A 3 5.78 -1.58 21.43
C VAL A 3 4.94 -0.74 20.47
N PHE A 4 4.23 -1.40 19.57
CA PHE A 4 3.31 -0.69 18.69
C PHE A 4 2.11 -0.24 19.51
N GLY A 5 1.82 1.06 19.49
CA GLY A 5 0.61 1.63 20.07
C GLY A 5 -0.66 1.17 19.35
N TYR A 6 -1.81 1.71 19.74
CA TYR A 6 -3.10 1.34 19.14
C TYR A 6 -3.44 2.27 17.97
N ILE A 7 -3.79 1.70 16.81
CA ILE A 7 -4.39 2.45 15.70
C ILE A 7 -5.91 2.45 15.92
N VAL A 8 -6.48 3.63 16.16
CA VAL A 8 -7.94 3.79 16.30
C VAL A 8 -8.48 4.48 15.06
N VAL A 9 -9.35 3.77 14.33
CA VAL A 9 -10.02 4.28 13.12
C VAL A 9 -11.52 4.31 13.37
N GLY A 10 -12.17 5.44 13.09
CA GLY A 10 -13.61 5.60 13.27
C GLY A 10 -14.16 6.75 12.44
N SER A 11 -15.44 6.64 12.06
CA SER A 11 -16.17 7.74 11.43
C SER A 11 -16.58 8.76 12.50
N SER A 12 -16.43 10.04 12.22
CA SER A 12 -16.97 11.10 13.06
C SER A 12 -18.34 11.51 12.51
N ASP A 13 -19.41 11.34 13.28
CA ASP A 13 -20.79 11.71 12.89
C ASP A 13 -21.03 13.23 12.79
N LYS A 14 -19.96 14.04 12.84
CA LYS A 14 -20.05 15.49 12.61
C LYS A 14 -19.77 15.78 11.14
N PHE A 15 -20.81 16.28 10.45
CA PHE A 15 -20.78 16.81 9.08
C PHE A 15 -19.86 18.04 8.93
N GLU A 16 -18.59 17.91 9.27
CA GLU A 16 -17.55 18.78 8.73
C GLU A 16 -16.86 18.00 7.60
N GLU A 17 -16.64 18.61 6.44
CA GLU A 17 -15.86 18.05 5.31
C GLU A 17 -14.38 17.77 5.65
N LYS A 18 -14.04 17.69 6.93
CA LYS A 18 -12.68 17.50 7.43
C LYS A 18 -12.55 16.09 7.96
N SER A 19 -11.86 15.26 7.19
CA SER A 19 -11.35 13.98 7.69
C SER A 19 -10.15 14.25 8.59
N TYR A 20 -10.20 13.75 9.82
CA TYR A 20 -9.08 13.79 10.75
C TYR A 20 -8.44 12.42 10.82
N CYS A 21 -7.15 12.35 10.49
CA CYS A 21 -6.32 11.17 10.71
C CYS A 21 -5.25 11.55 11.74
N GLY A 22 -5.11 10.76 12.79
CA GLY A 22 -4.17 11.04 13.87
C GLY A 22 -3.69 9.76 14.54
N LEU A 23 -2.42 9.76 14.94
CA LEU A 23 -1.84 8.68 15.72
C LEU A 23 -1.97 9.01 17.21
N ALA A 24 -2.66 8.18 17.96
CA ALA A 24 -2.71 8.28 19.41
C ALA A 24 -1.49 7.56 20.01
N ILE A 25 -0.63 8.30 20.70
CA ILE A 25 0.56 7.76 21.36
C ILE A 25 0.38 7.75 22.88
N ASN A 26 0.98 6.75 23.53
CA ASN A 26 1.05 6.71 24.99
C ASN A 26 1.86 7.92 25.48
N ALA A 27 1.43 8.53 26.60
CA ALA A 27 2.08 9.72 27.15
C ALA A 27 3.56 9.52 27.53
N GLU A 28 4.01 8.27 27.71
CA GLU A 28 5.40 7.91 27.98
C GLU A 28 6.28 7.83 26.72
N ILE A 29 5.69 7.85 25.52
CA ILE A 29 6.43 7.81 24.25
C ILE A 29 6.74 9.24 23.84
N ASN A 30 8.02 9.63 23.94
CA ASN A 30 8.50 10.92 23.43
C ASN A 30 8.52 10.94 21.88
N SER A 31 8.31 12.11 21.26
CA SER A 31 8.27 12.31 19.80
C SER A 31 9.51 11.80 19.07
N ASP A 32 10.69 11.90 19.71
CA ASP A 32 11.95 11.44 19.11
C ASP A 32 12.01 9.91 19.01
N ASN A 33 11.46 9.20 20.01
CA ASN A 33 11.38 7.75 19.99
C ASN A 33 10.40 7.25 18.92
N LEU A 34 9.28 7.95 18.75
CA LEU A 34 8.30 7.66 17.70
C LEU A 34 8.90 7.86 16.31
N ASN A 35 9.56 9.00 16.06
CA ASN A 35 10.16 9.28 14.76
C ASN A 35 11.22 8.23 14.40
N GLN A 36 12.05 7.82 15.37
CA GLN A 36 13.01 6.73 15.17
C GLN A 36 12.34 5.38 14.88
N GLN A 37 11.24 5.06 15.56
CA GLN A 37 10.49 3.83 15.30
C GLN A 37 9.81 3.84 13.94
N LEU A 38 9.22 4.97 13.53
CA LEU A 38 8.64 5.14 12.20
C LEU A 38 9.72 5.04 11.12
N GLN A 39 10.87 5.70 11.33
CA GLN A 39 12.00 5.61 10.42
C GLN A 39 12.49 4.16 10.29
N ALA A 40 12.71 3.46 11.41
CA ALA A 40 13.13 2.06 11.39
C ALA A 40 12.09 1.16 10.70
N PHE A 41 10.79 1.40 10.91
CA PHE A 41 9.72 0.67 10.22
C PHE A 41 9.83 0.85 8.70
N TRP A 42 9.94 2.10 8.22
CA TRP A 42 10.06 2.40 6.80
C TRP A 42 11.39 1.90 6.20
N GLU A 43 12.49 1.91 6.95
CA GLU A 43 13.77 1.36 6.51
C GLU A 43 13.73 -0.17 6.40
N ILE A 44 13.00 -0.86 7.28
CA ILE A 44 12.82 -2.33 7.23
C ILE A 44 11.98 -2.75 6.02
N GLU A 45 10.95 -1.98 5.64
CA GLU A 45 10.12 -2.28 4.46
C GLU A 45 10.75 -1.84 3.12
N ARG A 46 11.80 -1.02 3.15
CA ARG A 46 12.58 -0.67 1.96
C ARG A 46 13.57 -1.79 1.67
N VAL A 47 13.10 -2.81 0.97
CA VAL A 47 14.01 -3.74 0.30
C VAL A 47 14.65 -2.97 -0.86
N ASP A 48 15.98 -2.85 -0.87
CA ASP A 48 16.69 -2.27 -2.01
C ASP A 48 16.34 -3.09 -3.25
N GLU A 49 15.57 -2.54 -4.19
CA GLU A 49 15.08 -3.24 -5.40
C GLU A 49 16.21 -3.94 -6.16
N SER A 50 17.43 -3.38 -6.14
CA SER A 50 18.60 -3.96 -6.77
C SER A 50 19.15 -5.24 -6.12
N SER A 51 18.66 -5.60 -4.93
CA SER A 51 19.12 -6.76 -4.15
C SER A 51 18.17 -7.96 -4.21
N ILE A 52 16.99 -7.79 -4.82
CA ILE A 52 15.99 -8.85 -4.97
C ILE A 52 16.19 -9.52 -6.32
N GLU A 53 16.69 -10.76 -6.31
CA GLU A 53 16.57 -11.61 -7.49
C GLU A 53 15.11 -12.04 -7.62
N HIS A 54 14.38 -11.43 -8.56
CA HIS A 54 13.02 -11.83 -8.88
C HIS A 54 13.03 -13.20 -9.54
N SER A 55 12.19 -14.11 -9.05
CA SER A 55 11.82 -15.31 -9.78
C SER A 55 11.10 -14.94 -11.09
N VAL A 56 11.07 -15.90 -12.02
CA VAL A 56 10.37 -15.73 -13.30
C VAL A 56 8.87 -15.43 -13.07
N GLU A 57 8.26 -16.09 -12.08
CA GLU A 57 6.87 -15.87 -11.72
C GLU A 57 6.62 -14.46 -11.18
N GLU A 58 7.54 -13.92 -10.39
CA GLU A 58 7.46 -12.54 -9.87
C GLU A 58 7.59 -11.51 -10.98
N GLU A 59 8.51 -11.71 -11.93
CA GLU A 59 8.65 -10.81 -13.09
C GLU A 59 7.37 -10.78 -13.94
N ILE A 60 6.76 -11.96 -14.15
CA ILE A 60 5.48 -12.07 -14.86
C ILE A 60 4.37 -11.36 -14.09
N CYS A 61 4.30 -11.55 -12.77
CA CYS A 61 3.29 -10.94 -11.92
C CYS A 61 3.40 -9.40 -11.94
N GLU A 62 4.61 -8.88 -11.78
CA GLU A 62 4.86 -7.44 -11.77
C GLU A 62 4.53 -6.82 -13.12
N THR A 63 4.95 -7.46 -14.22
CA THR A 63 4.58 -7.05 -15.58
C THR A 63 3.06 -7.01 -15.75
N GLN A 64 2.33 -8.00 -15.24
CA GLN A 64 0.87 -8.00 -15.31
C GLN A 64 0.25 -6.89 -14.46
N ASN A 65 0.76 -6.66 -13.25
CA ASN A 65 0.31 -5.62 -12.35
C ASN A 65 0.42 -4.24 -13.01
N GLN A 66 1.60 -3.89 -13.53
CA GLN A 66 1.87 -2.61 -14.21
C GLN A 66 1.00 -2.39 -15.44
N ASN A 67 0.71 -3.46 -16.19
CA ASN A 67 -0.12 -3.37 -17.39
C ASN A 67 -1.63 -3.31 -17.10
N THR A 68 -2.06 -3.73 -15.91
CA THR A 68 -3.49 -3.85 -15.58
C THR A 68 -3.96 -2.87 -14.50
N HIS A 69 -3.06 -2.31 -13.70
CA HIS A 69 -3.38 -1.39 -12.61
C HIS A 69 -2.76 -0.03 -12.88
N TYR A 70 -3.59 1.01 -12.96
CA TYR A 70 -3.11 2.37 -13.17
C TYR A 70 -4.08 3.42 -12.64
N HIS A 71 -3.57 4.63 -12.41
CA HIS A 71 -4.40 5.81 -12.15
C HIS A 71 -4.64 6.59 -13.45
N THR A 72 -5.86 7.05 -13.67
CA THR A 72 -6.16 8.00 -14.76
C THR A 72 -5.59 9.39 -14.44
N GLU A 73 -5.50 10.27 -15.44
CA GLU A 73 -5.15 11.69 -15.22
C GLU A 73 -6.10 12.39 -14.22
N GLU A 74 -7.36 11.95 -14.14
CA GLU A 74 -8.36 12.42 -13.17
C GLU A 74 -8.22 11.79 -11.77
N GLY A 75 -7.23 10.94 -11.54
CA GLY A 75 -6.94 10.30 -10.25
C GLY A 75 -7.73 9.00 -9.93
N ARG A 76 -8.60 8.51 -10.82
CA ARG A 76 -9.32 7.24 -10.61
C ARG A 76 -8.39 6.04 -10.72
N TYR A 77 -8.54 5.08 -9.81
CA TYR A 77 -7.83 3.80 -9.88
C TYR A 77 -8.56 2.81 -10.78
N VAL A 78 -7.85 2.23 -11.75
CA VAL A 78 -8.39 1.31 -12.77
C VAL A 78 -7.71 -0.04 -12.65
N VAL A 79 -8.51 -1.11 -12.74
CA VAL A 79 -8.05 -2.50 -12.83
C VAL A 79 -8.60 -3.13 -14.11
N GLN A 80 -7.71 -3.50 -15.03
CA GLN A 80 -8.04 -4.12 -16.30
C GLN A 80 -8.03 -5.65 -16.17
N LEU A 81 -9.23 -6.24 -16.12
CA LEU A 81 -9.37 -7.69 -16.06
C LEU A 81 -9.18 -8.34 -17.43
N PRO A 82 -8.47 -9.48 -17.52
CA PRO A 82 -8.33 -10.19 -18.79
C PRO A 82 -9.66 -10.78 -19.23
N PHE A 83 -10.04 -10.55 -20.49
CA PHE A 83 -11.19 -11.24 -21.09
C PHE A 83 -10.83 -12.70 -21.38
N LYS A 84 -11.75 -13.63 -21.06
CA LYS A 84 -11.63 -15.01 -21.54
C LYS A 84 -11.57 -14.99 -23.07
N LYS A 85 -10.47 -15.45 -23.66
CA LYS A 85 -10.40 -15.72 -25.10
C LYS A 85 -11.45 -16.79 -25.40
N ARG A 86 -12.51 -16.45 -26.12
CA ARG A 86 -13.31 -17.47 -26.81
C ARG A 86 -12.35 -18.15 -27.79
N SER A 87 -12.08 -19.43 -27.59
CA SER A 87 -11.48 -20.28 -28.61
C SER A 87 -12.49 -20.44 -29.75
N ILE A 88 -12.59 -19.42 -30.60
CA ILE A 88 -13.23 -19.55 -31.90
C ILE A 88 -12.29 -20.33 -32.83
N LEU A 89 -12.25 -21.65 -32.65
CA LEU A 89 -11.83 -22.57 -33.69
C LEU A 89 -12.92 -22.55 -34.77
N PHE A 90 -12.80 -21.67 -35.76
CA PHE A 90 -13.54 -21.81 -37.00
C PHE A 90 -12.79 -22.84 -37.87
N ARG A 91 -13.38 -24.02 -37.95
CA ARG A 91 -13.08 -25.07 -38.94
C ARG A 91 -13.65 -24.70 -40.30
#